data_AF-A0A3B1ANU3-F1
#
_entry.id   AF-A0A3B1ANU3-F1
#
_cell.length_a   1.000
_cell.length_b   1.000
_cell.length_c   1.000
_cell.angle_alpha   90.00
_cell.angle_beta   90.00
_cell.angle_gamma   90.00
#
_symmetry.space_group_name_H-M   'P 1'
#
loop_
_entity.id
_entity.type
_entity.pdbx_description
1 polymer ?
#
loop_
_entity_poly.entity_id
_entity_poly.type
_entity_poly.pdbx_seq_one_letter_code
_entity_poly.pdbx_strand_id
1 'polypeptide(L)'
;MNICNDKHHDKPSTSRQLFSHVKKSETTMHDVRDLMLDILVQYQKVDKVGFSLGVLDKSASFSDKVSWCSIIGKLDHHKQTLDKMSKGDFVKLVDYLDELTATFSEKVVLKIQQYRDLWMKRVLMRDLLIFVLILFGAAAGLYWSGVGFDSGSYIDFIKQRPAFSSLIAFAGVAILLMSHFFIRRTVINNILSDIEDEFPAGMSLANALNSNARIRHSIFRPTPVGWSFLQRQRIEAISKKLLDIRNKLADVLASNMDGKAA
;
A
#
# COMPACT_ATOMS: atom_id res chain seq x y z
N MET A 1 -7.32 -32.57 5.34
CA MET A 1 -6.21 -31.79 5.93
C MET A 1 -6.81 -30.44 6.32
N ASN A 2 -7.20 -30.31 7.59
CA ASN A 2 -8.03 -29.21 8.08
C ASN A 2 -7.17 -27.96 8.24
N ILE A 3 -7.46 -26.91 7.47
CA ILE A 3 -6.89 -25.56 7.66
C ILE A 3 -7.14 -25.05 9.10
N CYS A 4 -8.14 -25.60 9.78
CA CYS A 4 -8.56 -25.21 11.13
C CYS A 4 -8.21 -26.23 12.24
N ASN A 5 -7.46 -27.31 11.97
CA ASN A 5 -7.09 -28.34 12.97
C ASN A 5 -5.57 -28.45 13.21
N ASP A 6 -4.77 -27.60 12.55
CA ASP A 6 -3.35 -27.52 12.88
C ASP A 6 -3.21 -26.73 14.19
N LYS A 7 -2.59 -27.33 15.20
CA LYS A 7 -2.39 -26.76 16.55
C LYS A 7 -1.46 -25.53 16.55
N HIS A 8 -1.09 -25.03 15.39
CA HIS A 8 -0.45 -23.75 15.19
C HIS A 8 -1.49 -22.67 14.89
N HIS A 9 -2.06 -22.09 15.95
CA HIS A 9 -2.89 -20.88 15.91
C HIS A 9 -2.17 -19.63 15.32
N ASP A 10 -0.94 -19.77 14.84
CA ASP A 10 -0.03 -18.65 14.58
C ASP A 10 0.21 -18.34 13.09
N LYS A 11 -0.43 -19.04 12.15
CA LYS A 11 -0.28 -18.72 10.72
C LYS A 11 -1.61 -18.35 10.05
N PRO A 12 -1.79 -17.08 9.66
CA PRO A 12 -2.98 -16.68 8.93
C PRO A 12 -3.09 -17.43 7.59
N SER A 13 -4.22 -18.11 7.38
CA SER A 13 -4.50 -18.76 6.11
C SER A 13 -4.88 -17.71 5.07
N THR A 14 -3.98 -17.45 4.13
CA THR A 14 -4.22 -16.45 3.07
C THR A 14 -5.53 -16.69 2.32
N SER A 15 -6.13 -15.63 1.76
CA SER A 15 -7.34 -15.68 0.94
C SER A 15 -7.29 -16.73 -0.20
N ARG A 16 -6.08 -17.07 -0.69
CA ARG A 16 -5.86 -18.14 -1.68
C ARG A 16 -5.98 -19.55 -1.10
N GLN A 17 -5.45 -19.77 0.09
CA GLN A 17 -5.56 -21.06 0.78
C GLN A 17 -7.02 -21.35 1.14
N LEU A 18 -7.72 -20.35 1.67
CA LEU A 18 -9.16 -20.41 1.95
C LEU A 18 -9.97 -20.74 0.69
N PHE A 19 -9.69 -20.05 -0.42
CA PHE A 19 -10.34 -20.33 -1.70
C PHE A 19 -10.16 -21.78 -2.14
N SER A 20 -8.93 -22.30 -2.06
CA SER A 20 -8.65 -23.69 -2.45
C SER A 20 -9.40 -24.72 -1.61
N HIS A 21 -9.67 -24.40 -0.34
CA HIS A 21 -10.38 -25.26 0.58
C HIS A 21 -11.89 -25.22 0.37
N VAL A 22 -12.47 -24.02 0.30
CA VAL A 22 -13.91 -23.85 0.00
C VAL A 22 -14.26 -24.41 -1.37
N LYS A 23 -13.35 -24.33 -2.35
CA LYS A 23 -13.55 -24.94 -3.67
C LYS A 23 -13.61 -26.47 -3.62
N LYS A 24 -12.92 -27.09 -2.66
CA LYS A 24 -12.86 -28.55 -2.48
C LYS A 24 -13.93 -29.08 -1.52
N SER A 25 -14.69 -28.22 -0.84
CA SER A 25 -15.70 -28.70 0.10
C SER A 25 -16.91 -29.27 -0.65
N GLU A 26 -17.29 -30.48 -0.26
CA GLU A 26 -18.48 -31.17 -0.76
C GLU A 26 -19.70 -30.68 0.03
N THR A 27 -20.17 -29.47 -0.27
CA THR A 27 -21.42 -28.95 0.30
C THR A 27 -22.59 -29.12 -0.67
N THR A 28 -23.75 -29.43 -0.08
CA THR A 28 -25.04 -29.56 -0.78
C THR A 28 -25.66 -28.21 -1.16
N MET A 29 -25.13 -27.10 -0.63
CA MET A 29 -25.62 -25.74 -0.92
C MET A 29 -24.64 -25.03 -1.85
N HIS A 30 -24.71 -25.39 -3.14
CA HIS A 30 -23.83 -24.88 -4.18
C HIS A 30 -23.87 -23.35 -4.29
N ASP A 31 -25.05 -22.73 -4.19
CA ASP A 31 -25.20 -21.27 -4.30
C ASP A 31 -24.44 -20.51 -3.20
N VAL A 32 -24.48 -21.02 -1.96
CA VAL A 32 -23.78 -20.41 -0.82
C VAL A 32 -22.27 -20.57 -0.94
N ARG A 33 -21.81 -21.74 -1.38
CA ARG A 33 -20.39 -21.98 -1.67
C ARG A 33 -19.90 -21.02 -2.76
N ASP A 34 -20.68 -20.86 -3.82
CA ASP A 34 -20.30 -20.03 -4.96
C ASP A 34 -20.25 -18.54 -4.56
N LEU A 35 -21.18 -18.08 -3.69
CA LEU A 35 -21.11 -16.76 -3.04
C LEU A 35 -19.85 -16.60 -2.18
N MET A 36 -19.45 -17.59 -1.38
CA MET A 36 -18.20 -17.54 -0.61
C MET A 36 -16.98 -17.42 -1.51
N LEU A 37 -16.94 -18.19 -2.60
CA LEU A 37 -15.86 -18.13 -3.58
C LEU A 37 -15.79 -16.74 -4.22
N ASP A 38 -16.93 -16.14 -4.58
CA ASP A 38 -17.02 -14.78 -5.12
C ASP A 38 -16.48 -13.72 -4.15
N ILE A 39 -16.78 -13.85 -2.85
CA ILE A 39 -16.27 -12.99 -1.77
C ILE A 39 -14.75 -13.17 -1.62
N LEU A 40 -14.25 -14.41 -1.55
CA LEU A 40 -12.82 -14.70 -1.44
C LEU A 40 -12.01 -14.16 -2.63
N VAL A 41 -12.58 -14.20 -3.83
CA VAL A 41 -11.99 -13.56 -5.01
C VAL A 41 -11.90 -12.04 -4.84
N GLN A 42 -12.87 -11.39 -4.20
CA GLN A 42 -12.77 -9.95 -3.91
C GLN A 42 -11.67 -9.66 -2.88
N TYR A 43 -11.55 -10.44 -1.79
CA TYR A 43 -10.41 -10.32 -0.86
C TYR A 43 -9.08 -10.38 -1.59
N GLN A 44 -8.87 -11.37 -2.46
CA GLN A 44 -7.64 -11.50 -3.24
C GLN A 44 -7.37 -10.29 -4.15
N LYS A 45 -8.41 -9.63 -4.67
CA LYS A 45 -8.25 -8.42 -5.48
C LYS A 45 -7.90 -7.21 -4.61
N VAL A 46 -8.52 -7.07 -3.44
CA VAL A 46 -8.19 -6.02 -2.46
C VAL A 46 -6.76 -6.21 -1.94
N ASP A 47 -6.33 -7.44 -1.65
CA ASP A 47 -4.95 -7.77 -1.25
C ASP A 47 -3.95 -7.28 -2.30
N LYS A 48 -4.24 -7.50 -3.60
CA LYS A 48 -3.40 -7.00 -4.71
C LYS A 48 -3.28 -5.46 -4.71
N VAL A 49 -4.35 -4.74 -4.36
CA VAL A 49 -4.32 -3.29 -4.23
C VAL A 49 -3.46 -2.91 -3.02
N GLY A 50 -3.67 -3.56 -1.87
CA GLY A 50 -2.87 -3.37 -0.65
C GLY A 50 -1.37 -3.58 -0.88
N PHE A 51 -0.98 -4.67 -1.54
CA PHE A 51 0.41 -4.95 -1.91
C PHE A 51 0.97 -3.88 -2.85
N SER A 52 0.17 -3.40 -3.81
CA SER A 52 0.63 -2.40 -4.76
C SER A 52 0.90 -1.04 -4.10
N LEU A 53 0.08 -0.68 -3.11
CA LEU A 53 0.23 0.53 -2.30
C LEU A 53 1.30 0.39 -1.21
N GLY A 54 1.75 -0.84 -0.93
CA GLY A 54 2.72 -1.14 0.13
C GLY A 54 2.13 -1.10 1.54
N VAL A 55 0.80 -1.06 1.68
CA VAL A 55 0.12 -1.07 3.00
C VAL A 55 -0.04 -2.47 3.58
N LEU A 56 0.13 -3.49 2.75
CA LEU A 56 -0.01 -4.90 3.12
C LEU A 56 1.28 -5.64 2.74
N ASP A 57 1.79 -6.46 3.65
CA ASP A 57 2.95 -7.32 3.41
C ASP A 57 2.59 -8.52 2.54
N LYS A 58 3.51 -8.98 1.69
CA LYS A 58 3.24 -10.05 0.71
C LYS A 58 2.77 -11.39 1.31
N SER A 59 3.05 -11.62 2.59
CA SER A 59 2.64 -12.81 3.34
C SER A 59 1.31 -12.62 4.09
N ALA A 60 0.84 -11.39 4.22
CA ALA A 60 -0.40 -11.04 4.90
C ALA A 60 -1.57 -10.96 3.91
N SER A 61 -2.78 -11.06 4.44
CA SER A 61 -4.03 -10.95 3.69
C SER A 61 -5.05 -10.20 4.52
N PHE A 62 -5.90 -9.39 3.90
CA PHE A 62 -7.00 -8.74 4.64
C PHE A 62 -8.00 -9.76 5.18
N SER A 63 -8.02 -10.97 4.61
CA SER A 63 -8.79 -12.09 5.13
C SER A 63 -8.38 -12.50 6.55
N ASP A 64 -7.19 -12.13 7.02
CA ASP A 64 -6.63 -12.61 8.29
C ASP A 64 -7.35 -12.03 9.51
N LYS A 65 -8.02 -10.88 9.34
CA LYS A 65 -8.83 -10.25 10.38
C LYS A 65 -10.22 -10.89 10.55
N VAL A 66 -10.57 -11.81 9.66
CA VAL A 66 -11.85 -12.49 9.65
C VAL A 66 -11.70 -13.90 10.20
N SER A 67 -12.63 -14.32 11.05
CA SER A 67 -12.64 -15.65 11.68
C SER A 67 -13.17 -16.75 10.74
N TRP A 68 -12.49 -16.99 9.62
CA TRP A 68 -12.92 -17.95 8.58
C TRP A 68 -13.16 -19.36 9.09
N CYS A 69 -12.45 -19.83 10.12
CA CYS A 69 -12.69 -21.15 10.70
C CYS A 69 -14.08 -21.28 11.35
N SER A 70 -14.61 -20.21 11.94
CA SER A 70 -15.98 -20.18 12.44
C SER A 70 -16.99 -20.34 11.29
N ILE A 71 -16.69 -19.75 10.14
CA ILE A 71 -17.56 -19.78 8.96
C ILE A 71 -17.47 -21.14 8.26
N ILE A 72 -16.25 -21.62 7.97
CA ILE A 72 -16.04 -22.90 7.27
C ILE A 72 -16.49 -24.08 8.13
N GLY A 73 -16.18 -24.10 9.44
CA GLY A 73 -16.59 -25.18 10.33
C GLY A 73 -18.10 -25.32 10.45
N LYS A 74 -18.85 -24.21 10.39
CA LYS A 74 -20.32 -24.23 10.35
C LYS A 74 -20.87 -24.65 8.97
N LEU A 75 -20.14 -24.39 7.88
CA LEU A 75 -20.53 -24.78 6.51
C LEU A 75 -20.42 -26.30 6.32
N ASP A 76 -19.40 -26.91 6.91
CA ASP A 76 -19.07 -28.34 6.71
C ASP A 76 -20.01 -29.28 7.50
N HIS A 77 -20.60 -28.81 8.61
CA HIS A 77 -21.21 -29.70 9.61
C HIS A 77 -22.74 -29.87 9.63
N HIS A 78 -23.59 -29.13 8.90
CA HIS A 78 -25.03 -29.46 8.81
C HIS A 78 -25.85 -28.60 7.83
N LYS A 79 -26.81 -29.22 7.13
CA LYS A 79 -27.84 -28.55 6.29
C LYS A 79 -28.80 -27.64 7.08
N GLN A 80 -29.02 -27.91 8.37
CA GLN A 80 -29.94 -27.14 9.24
C GLN A 80 -29.29 -25.88 9.85
N THR A 81 -27.97 -25.85 10.00
CA THR A 81 -27.23 -24.74 10.65
C THR A 81 -27.18 -23.48 9.79
N LEU A 82 -27.43 -23.60 8.47
CA LEU A 82 -27.38 -22.50 7.53
C LEU A 82 -28.45 -21.42 7.77
N ASP A 83 -29.62 -21.78 8.31
CA ASP A 83 -30.70 -20.82 8.60
C ASP A 83 -30.28 -19.70 9.57
N LYS A 84 -29.46 -20.05 10.57
CA LYS A 84 -28.91 -19.12 11.55
C LYS A 84 -27.53 -18.57 11.15
N MET A 85 -26.79 -19.30 10.31
CA MET A 85 -25.47 -18.91 9.79
C MET A 85 -25.55 -17.84 8.70
N SER A 86 -26.60 -17.88 7.86
CA SER A 86 -26.54 -17.39 6.49
C SER A 86 -26.67 -15.88 6.31
N LYS A 87 -27.09 -15.11 7.32
CA LYS A 87 -27.19 -13.65 7.19
C LYS A 87 -26.09 -12.95 7.96
N GLY A 88 -26.00 -13.17 9.27
CA GLY A 88 -25.09 -12.40 10.12
C GLY A 88 -23.61 -12.55 9.75
N ASP A 89 -23.13 -13.77 9.52
CA ASP A 89 -21.69 -14.00 9.28
C ASP A 89 -21.29 -13.63 7.84
N PHE A 90 -22.12 -13.90 6.83
CA PHE A 90 -21.89 -13.47 5.45
C PHE A 90 -22.00 -11.97 5.26
N VAL A 91 -22.99 -11.33 5.89
CA VAL A 91 -23.12 -9.87 5.86
C VAL A 91 -21.90 -9.22 6.49
N LYS A 92 -21.39 -9.72 7.62
CA LYS A 92 -20.12 -9.24 8.20
C LYS A 92 -18.93 -9.36 7.24
N LEU A 93 -18.83 -10.44 6.46
CA LEU A 93 -17.76 -10.59 5.46
C LEU A 93 -17.82 -9.51 4.37
N VAL A 94 -19.02 -9.28 3.85
CA VAL A 94 -19.26 -8.30 2.79
C VAL A 94 -19.10 -6.88 3.33
N ASP A 95 -19.62 -6.60 4.53
CA ASP A 95 -19.53 -5.31 5.19
C ASP A 95 -18.08 -4.96 5.52
N TYR A 96 -17.28 -5.92 5.99
CA TYR A 96 -15.85 -5.69 6.22
C TYR A 96 -15.10 -5.41 4.91
N LEU A 97 -15.41 -6.10 3.82
CA LEU A 97 -14.85 -5.78 2.51
C LEU A 97 -15.26 -4.39 2.01
N ASP A 98 -16.52 -4.02 2.21
CA ASP A 98 -17.06 -2.72 1.84
C ASP A 98 -16.33 -1.61 2.61
N GLU A 99 -16.22 -1.75 3.93
CA GLU A 99 -15.46 -0.86 4.81
C GLU A 99 -13.98 -0.75 4.40
N LEU A 100 -13.35 -1.87 4.04
CA LEU A 100 -11.98 -1.88 3.53
C LEU A 100 -11.85 -1.06 2.24
N THR A 101 -12.72 -1.30 1.26
CA THR A 101 -12.66 -0.59 -0.03
C THR A 101 -12.91 0.91 0.12
N ALA A 102 -13.85 1.31 0.98
CA ALA A 102 -14.08 2.70 1.33
C ALA A 102 -12.85 3.32 2.02
N THR A 103 -12.28 2.61 3.00
CA THR A 103 -11.08 3.06 3.73
C THR A 103 -9.89 3.28 2.81
N PHE A 104 -9.70 2.45 1.77
CA PHE A 104 -8.67 2.64 0.75
C PHE A 104 -8.83 3.98 0.02
N SER A 105 -10.04 4.22 -0.50
CA SER A 105 -10.33 5.38 -1.34
C SER A 105 -10.30 6.69 -0.55
N GLU A 106 -10.91 6.70 0.64
CA GLU A 106 -11.17 7.92 1.39
C GLU A 106 -10.06 8.29 2.38
N LYS A 107 -9.39 7.29 2.98
CA LYS A 107 -8.47 7.55 4.10
C LYS A 107 -7.02 7.25 3.74
N VAL A 108 -6.77 6.02 3.27
CA VAL A 108 -5.41 5.51 3.05
C VAL A 108 -4.71 6.29 1.94
N VAL A 109 -5.34 6.41 0.77
CA VAL A 109 -4.75 7.11 -0.37
C VAL A 109 -4.46 8.57 -0.03
N LEU A 110 -5.41 9.25 0.62
CA LEU A 110 -5.25 10.65 1.00
C LEU A 110 -4.10 10.83 2.01
N LYS A 111 -4.01 10.00 3.05
CA LYS A 111 -2.89 10.11 4.00
C LYS A 111 -1.54 9.81 3.35
N ILE A 112 -1.45 8.80 2.47
CA ILE A 112 -0.21 8.53 1.73
C ILE A 112 0.19 9.76 0.89
N GLN A 113 -0.77 10.42 0.25
CA GLN A 113 -0.52 11.66 -0.49
C GLN A 113 -0.02 12.78 0.42
N GLN A 114 -0.68 13.01 1.55
CA GLN A 114 -0.27 14.04 2.52
C GLN A 114 1.16 13.84 3.02
N TYR A 115 1.52 12.63 3.47
CA TYR A 115 2.88 12.36 3.94
C TYR A 115 3.92 12.42 2.82
N ARG A 116 3.57 12.00 1.61
CA ARG A 116 4.44 12.16 0.43
C ARG A 116 4.69 13.63 0.12
N ASP A 117 3.65 14.46 0.14
CA ASP A 117 3.78 15.89 -0.17
C ASP A 117 4.59 16.62 0.91
N LEU A 118 4.40 16.25 2.18
CA LEU A 118 5.24 16.71 3.29
C LEU A 118 6.70 16.29 3.10
N TRP A 119 6.95 15.02 2.75
CA TRP A 119 8.29 14.51 2.45
C TRP A 119 8.93 15.30 1.29
N MET A 120 8.22 15.46 0.18
CA MET A 120 8.69 16.22 -0.99
C MET A 120 9.04 17.66 -0.61
N LYS A 121 8.14 18.37 0.09
CA LYS A 121 8.37 19.76 0.51
C LYS A 121 9.58 19.87 1.44
N ARG A 122 9.73 18.98 2.41
CA ARG A 122 10.87 18.96 3.34
C ARG A 122 12.20 18.64 2.63
N VAL A 123 12.19 17.74 1.65
CA VAL A 123 13.38 17.43 0.82
C VAL A 123 13.78 18.66 0.00
N LEU A 124 12.84 19.26 -0.74
CA LEU A 124 13.10 20.44 -1.56
C LEU A 124 13.63 21.63 -0.75
N MET A 125 13.06 21.88 0.43
CA MET A 125 13.52 22.96 1.31
C MET A 125 14.96 22.74 1.79
N ARG A 126 15.32 21.50 2.16
CA ARG A 126 16.67 21.16 2.61
C ARG A 126 17.67 21.15 1.47
N ASP A 127 17.30 20.65 0.30
CA ASP A 127 18.13 20.67 -0.90
C ASP A 127 18.44 22.12 -1.31
N LEU A 128 17.42 22.99 -1.33
CA LEU A 128 17.58 24.41 -1.61
C LEU A 128 18.58 25.07 -0.64
N LEU A 129 18.45 24.78 0.66
CA LEU A 129 19.38 25.30 1.67
C LEU A 129 20.82 24.83 1.43
N ILE A 130 21.02 23.53 1.15
CA ILE A 130 22.37 23.01 0.86
C ILE A 130 22.94 23.63 -0.43
N PHE A 131 22.15 23.77 -1.48
CA PHE A 131 22.60 24.38 -2.73
C PHE A 131 23.01 25.84 -2.54
N VAL A 132 22.26 26.61 -1.76
CA VAL A 132 22.62 27.99 -1.40
C VAL A 132 23.93 28.03 -0.61
N LEU A 133 24.11 27.15 0.37
CA LEU A 133 25.35 27.08 1.16
C LEU A 133 26.57 26.69 0.30
N ILE A 134 26.41 25.72 -0.61
CA ILE A 134 27.47 25.30 -1.53
C ILE A 134 27.83 26.43 -2.49
N LEU A 135 26.84 27.12 -3.06
CA LEU A 135 27.08 28.26 -3.95
C LEU A 135 27.81 29.39 -3.23
N PHE A 136 27.37 29.73 -2.01
CA PHE A 136 28.03 30.75 -1.19
C PHE A 136 29.46 30.37 -0.83
N GLY A 137 29.69 29.12 -0.42
CA GLY A 137 31.04 28.61 -0.14
C GLY A 137 31.96 28.60 -1.36
N ALA A 138 31.43 28.24 -2.54
CA ALA A 138 32.17 28.28 -3.79
C ALA A 138 32.56 29.72 -4.17
N ALA A 139 31.64 30.69 -4.06
CA ALA A 139 31.91 32.10 -4.29
C ALA A 139 32.97 32.65 -3.31
N ALA A 140 32.86 32.33 -2.02
CA ALA A 140 33.84 32.74 -1.01
C ALA A 140 35.23 32.13 -1.28
N GLY A 141 35.29 30.85 -1.66
CA GLY A 141 36.53 30.17 -2.02
C GLY A 141 37.21 30.79 -3.26
N LEU A 142 36.43 31.12 -4.29
CA LEU A 142 36.92 31.79 -5.48
C LEU A 142 37.46 33.20 -5.15
N TYR A 143 36.73 33.97 -4.34
CA TYR A 143 37.18 35.27 -3.86
C TYR A 143 38.51 35.18 -3.09
N TRP A 144 38.62 34.25 -2.12
CA TRP A 144 39.86 34.03 -1.37
C TRP A 144 41.03 33.54 -2.22
N SER A 145 40.76 32.79 -3.29
CA SER A 145 41.80 32.33 -4.21
C SER A 145 42.36 33.43 -5.13
N GLY A 146 41.82 34.65 -5.06
CA GLY A 146 42.28 35.79 -5.86
C GLY A 146 41.77 35.80 -7.30
N VAL A 147 40.91 34.85 -7.68
CA VAL A 147 40.29 34.75 -9.02
C VAL A 147 39.27 35.88 -9.23
N GLY A 148 38.74 36.49 -8.17
CA GLY A 148 37.74 37.56 -8.28
C GLY A 148 36.37 37.06 -8.77
N PHE A 149 35.49 37.98 -9.17
CA PHE A 149 34.14 37.67 -9.66
C PHE A 149 33.93 37.95 -11.16
N ASP A 150 34.96 38.33 -11.90
CA ASP A 150 34.86 38.60 -13.33
C ASP A 150 34.80 37.29 -14.15
N SER A 151 34.03 37.30 -15.23
CA SER A 151 33.78 36.11 -16.05
C SER A 151 35.03 35.60 -16.77
N GLY A 152 36.04 36.45 -17.01
CA GLY A 152 37.28 36.10 -17.71
C GLY A 152 38.20 35.26 -16.84
N SER A 153 38.39 35.66 -15.58
CA SER A 153 39.28 35.01 -14.62
C SER A 153 38.89 33.55 -14.32
N TYR A 154 37.59 33.22 -14.33
CA TYR A 154 37.14 31.82 -14.17
C TYR A 154 37.51 30.94 -15.36
N ILE A 155 37.34 31.44 -16.58
CA ILE A 155 37.66 30.70 -17.79
C ILE A 155 39.17 30.46 -17.87
N ASP A 156 39.97 31.44 -17.48
CA ASP A 156 41.43 31.32 -17.46
C ASP A 156 41.91 30.34 -16.38
N PHE A 157 41.29 30.33 -15.20
CA PHE A 157 41.58 29.33 -14.15
C PHE A 157 41.32 27.89 -14.64
N ILE A 158 40.20 27.66 -15.32
CA ILE A 158 39.86 26.35 -15.90
C ILE A 158 40.86 25.95 -16.98
N LYS A 159 41.22 26.87 -17.88
CA LYS A 159 42.19 26.62 -18.96
C LYS A 159 43.60 26.33 -18.44
N GLN A 160 44.03 27.01 -17.38
CA GLN A 160 45.35 26.82 -16.80
C GLN A 160 45.51 25.47 -16.09
N ARG A 161 44.44 24.93 -15.49
CA ARG A 161 44.48 23.67 -14.73
C ARG A 161 43.26 22.78 -15.04
N PRO A 162 43.14 22.24 -16.26
CA PRO A 162 41.95 21.52 -16.69
C PRO A 162 41.66 20.30 -15.82
N ALA A 163 42.67 19.47 -15.52
CA ALA A 163 42.49 18.28 -14.69
C ALA A 163 41.95 18.59 -13.27
N PHE A 164 42.46 19.65 -12.64
CA PHE A 164 42.02 20.08 -11.32
C PHE A 164 40.58 20.64 -11.34
N SER A 165 40.26 21.47 -12.33
CA SER A 165 38.90 21.99 -12.49
C SER A 165 37.86 20.90 -12.77
N SER A 166 38.20 19.90 -13.59
CA SER A 166 37.32 18.75 -13.85
C SER A 166 37.11 17.91 -12.59
N LEU A 167 38.16 17.70 -11.79
CA LEU A 167 38.05 16.99 -10.51
C LEU A 167 37.14 17.73 -9.52
N ILE A 168 37.29 19.05 -9.40
CA ILE A 168 36.43 19.88 -8.54
C ILE A 168 34.98 19.85 -9.02
N ALA A 169 34.74 20.01 -10.33
CA ALA A 169 33.40 19.98 -10.89
C ALA A 169 32.73 18.61 -10.64
N PHE A 170 33.46 17.52 -10.86
CA PHE A 170 32.98 16.18 -10.59
C PHE A 170 32.69 15.97 -9.09
N ALA A 171 33.60 16.38 -8.21
CA ALA A 171 33.42 16.30 -6.77
C ALA A 171 32.19 17.12 -6.32
N GLY A 172 31.99 18.32 -6.87
CA GLY A 172 30.82 19.16 -6.61
C GLY A 172 29.51 18.46 -6.99
N VAL A 173 29.43 17.90 -8.19
CA VAL A 173 28.26 17.12 -8.63
C VAL A 173 28.04 15.90 -7.74
N ALA A 174 29.11 15.16 -7.41
CA ALA A 174 29.03 14.01 -6.52
C ALA A 174 28.50 14.38 -5.13
N ILE A 175 28.98 15.49 -4.56
CA ILE A 175 28.50 16.02 -3.27
C ILE A 175 27.02 16.39 -3.36
N LEU A 176 26.58 17.08 -4.41
CA LEU A 176 25.17 17.47 -4.59
C LEU A 176 24.24 16.24 -4.70
N LEU A 177 24.67 15.21 -5.44
CA LEU A 177 23.91 13.96 -5.55
C LEU A 177 23.88 13.23 -4.21
N MET A 178 25.03 13.08 -3.55
CA MET A 178 25.11 12.43 -2.24
C MET A 178 24.26 13.16 -1.19
N SER A 179 24.30 14.48 -1.15
CA SER A 179 23.50 15.29 -0.22
C SER A 179 22.01 15.12 -0.49
N HIS A 180 21.58 15.13 -1.75
CA HIS A 180 20.18 14.92 -2.12
C HIS A 180 19.66 13.56 -1.65
N PHE A 181 20.40 12.48 -1.91
CA PHE A 181 19.99 11.13 -1.48
C PHE A 181 20.04 10.96 0.04
N PHE A 182 21.00 11.58 0.71
CA PHE A 182 21.11 11.57 2.17
C PHE A 182 19.93 12.31 2.82
N ILE A 183 19.62 13.55 2.38
CA ILE A 183 18.47 14.32 2.84
C ILE A 183 17.20 13.51 2.66
N ARG A 184 17.00 12.95 1.46
CA ARG A 184 15.84 12.12 1.14
C ARG A 184 15.65 11.00 2.15
N ARG A 185 16.72 10.29 2.51
CA ARG A 185 16.69 9.17 3.47
C ARG A 185 16.42 9.65 4.90
N THR A 186 17.01 10.77 5.31
CA THR A 186 16.82 11.31 6.65
C THR A 186 15.40 11.85 6.86
N VAL A 187 14.87 12.59 5.88
CA VAL A 187 13.52 13.17 5.97
C VAL A 187 12.46 12.08 6.03
N ILE A 188 12.59 11.00 5.23
CA ILE A 188 11.62 9.91 5.29
C ILE A 188 11.68 9.17 6.63
N ASN A 189 12.87 8.87 7.14
CA ASN A 189 13.01 8.17 8.42
C ASN A 189 12.43 8.99 9.58
N ASN A 190 12.61 10.32 9.54
CA ASN A 190 12.00 11.23 10.51
C ASN A 190 10.47 11.27 10.40
N ILE A 191 9.89 11.21 9.20
CA ILE A 191 8.43 11.13 9.07
C ILE A 191 7.91 9.76 9.54
N LEU A 192 8.63 8.67 9.24
CA LEU A 192 8.24 7.32 9.62
C LEU A 192 8.24 7.13 11.14
N SER A 193 9.17 7.77 11.88
CA SER A 193 9.15 7.73 13.34
C SER A 193 7.95 8.44 13.96
N ASP A 194 7.31 9.34 13.23
CA ASP A 194 6.15 10.11 13.70
C ASP A 194 4.81 9.42 13.34
N ILE A 195 4.84 8.32 12.59
CA ILE A 195 3.64 7.57 12.20
C ILE A 195 3.37 6.51 13.28
N GLU A 196 2.27 6.67 14.02
CA GLU A 196 1.74 5.59 14.84
C GLU A 196 1.29 4.43 13.92
N ASP A 197 1.89 3.25 14.13
CA ASP A 197 1.89 2.13 13.18
C ASP A 197 0.50 1.53 12.88
N GLU A 198 -0.54 1.85 13.65
CA GLU A 198 -1.87 1.27 13.48
C GLU A 198 -2.79 2.13 12.63
N PHE A 199 -2.81 1.82 11.33
CA PHE A 199 -3.92 2.16 10.47
C PHE A 199 -5.03 1.09 10.55
N PRO A 200 -6.31 1.44 10.33
CA PRO A 200 -7.42 0.48 10.36
C PRO A 200 -7.13 -0.78 9.54
N ALA A 201 -7.61 -1.93 10.01
CA ALA A 201 -7.46 -3.24 9.38
C ALA A 201 -6.02 -3.80 9.27
N GLY A 202 -5.08 -3.34 10.10
CA GLY A 202 -3.71 -3.88 10.12
C GLY A 202 -2.87 -3.43 8.92
N MET A 203 -3.26 -2.32 8.29
CA MET A 203 -2.50 -1.69 7.22
C MET A 203 -1.31 -0.91 7.80
N SER A 204 -0.11 -1.11 7.26
CA SER A 204 1.07 -0.34 7.66
C SER A 204 1.26 0.85 6.74
N LEU A 205 0.89 2.04 7.23
CA LEU A 205 1.13 3.30 6.51
C LEU A 205 2.64 3.57 6.38
N ALA A 206 3.42 3.18 7.39
CA ALA A 206 4.87 3.29 7.38
C ALA A 206 5.50 2.51 6.22
N ASN A 207 5.08 1.24 6.01
CA ASN A 207 5.55 0.43 4.89
C ASN A 207 5.17 1.03 3.54
N ALA A 208 3.94 1.53 3.42
CA ALA A 208 3.46 2.20 2.21
C ALA A 208 4.29 3.43 1.88
N LEU A 209 4.52 4.31 2.86
CA LEU A 209 5.29 5.52 2.68
C LEU A 209 6.77 5.24 2.37
N ASN A 210 7.38 4.28 3.05
CA ASN A 210 8.76 3.84 2.77
C ASN A 210 8.89 3.29 1.34
N SER A 211 7.89 2.56 0.84
CA SER A 211 7.88 2.06 -0.54
C SER A 211 7.78 3.19 -1.57
N ASN A 212 7.02 4.25 -1.25
CA ASN A 212 6.84 5.44 -2.08
C ASN A 212 8.11 6.31 -2.14
N ALA A 213 8.90 6.34 -1.05
CA ALA A 213 10.09 7.17 -0.91
C ALA A 213 11.41 6.49 -1.34
N ARG A 214 11.36 5.32 -2.01
CA ARG A 214 12.57 4.63 -2.51
C ARG A 214 13.30 5.39 -3.61
N ILE A 215 14.64 5.29 -3.64
CA ILE A 215 15.55 5.96 -4.59
C ILE A 215 15.06 5.93 -6.05
N ARG A 216 14.47 4.82 -6.50
CA ARG A 216 13.97 4.63 -7.87
C ARG A 216 12.72 5.46 -8.23
N HIS A 217 12.05 6.04 -7.24
CA HIS A 217 10.85 6.85 -7.45
C HIS A 217 11.20 8.34 -7.35
N SER A 218 10.78 9.10 -8.36
CA SER A 218 10.91 10.56 -8.39
C SER A 218 10.07 11.22 -7.31
N ILE A 219 10.59 12.30 -6.72
CA ILE A 219 9.90 13.12 -5.72
C ILE A 219 8.67 13.82 -6.32
N PHE A 220 8.68 14.11 -7.63
CA PHE A 220 7.64 14.88 -8.33
C PHE A 220 6.48 14.05 -8.88
N ARG A 221 6.39 12.76 -8.54
CA ARG A 221 5.34 11.90 -9.08
C ARG A 221 3.95 12.30 -8.53
N PRO A 222 2.95 12.65 -9.35
CA PRO A 222 1.68 13.22 -8.86
C PRO A 222 0.80 12.22 -8.10
N THR A 223 1.03 10.92 -8.27
CA THR A 223 0.24 9.87 -7.60
C THR A 223 1.13 8.96 -6.75
N PRO A 224 0.57 8.40 -5.65
CA PRO A 224 1.23 7.36 -4.88
C PRO A 224 1.62 6.18 -5.77
N VAL A 225 2.80 5.61 -5.50
CA VAL A 225 3.22 4.31 -6.00
C VAL A 225 2.14 3.28 -5.66
N GLY A 226 1.73 2.51 -6.66
CA GLY A 226 0.61 1.58 -6.55
C GLY A 226 -0.73 2.17 -6.97
N TRP A 227 -0.99 3.47 -6.78
CA TRP A 227 -2.29 4.09 -7.07
C TRP A 227 -2.43 4.57 -8.51
N SER A 228 -2.38 3.64 -9.45
CA SER A 228 -2.63 3.90 -10.88
C SER A 228 -4.13 3.91 -11.21
N PHE A 229 -4.47 4.44 -12.39
CA PHE A 229 -5.84 4.40 -12.93
C PHE A 229 -6.43 2.97 -12.92
N LEU A 230 -5.62 1.96 -13.21
CA LEU A 230 -6.03 0.56 -13.17
C LEU A 230 -6.43 0.09 -11.76
N GLN A 231 -5.73 0.53 -10.72
CA GLN A 231 -6.11 0.14 -9.35
C GLN A 231 -7.36 0.89 -8.87
N ARG A 232 -7.57 2.13 -9.32
CA ARG A 232 -8.82 2.87 -9.07
C ARG A 232 -10.01 2.14 -9.67
N GLN A 233 -9.92 1.79 -10.95
CA GLN A 233 -10.93 0.98 -11.62
C GLN A 233 -11.13 -0.38 -10.94
N ARG A 234 -10.06 -1.00 -10.43
CA ARG A 234 -10.18 -2.27 -9.69
C ARG A 234 -10.97 -2.09 -8.40
N ILE A 235 -10.72 -1.04 -7.61
CA ILE A 235 -11.48 -0.77 -6.37
C ILE A 235 -12.95 -0.47 -6.68
N GLU A 236 -13.22 0.37 -7.68
CA GLU A 236 -14.60 0.65 -8.14
C GLU A 236 -15.31 -0.63 -8.59
N ALA A 237 -14.62 -1.49 -9.35
CA ALA A 237 -15.17 -2.77 -9.79
C ALA A 237 -15.43 -3.73 -8.61
N ILE A 238 -14.59 -3.72 -7.57
CA ILE A 238 -14.82 -4.49 -6.34
C ILE A 238 -16.06 -3.96 -5.63
N SER A 239 -16.17 -2.65 -5.38
CA SER A 239 -17.33 -2.04 -4.73
C SER A 239 -18.64 -2.37 -5.46
N LYS A 240 -18.66 -2.23 -6.79
CA LYS A 240 -19.82 -2.63 -7.62
C LYS A 240 -20.14 -4.12 -7.48
N LYS A 241 -19.13 -4.99 -7.42
CA LYS A 241 -19.32 -6.44 -7.26
C LYS A 241 -19.80 -6.81 -5.85
N LEU A 242 -19.40 -6.05 -4.82
CA LEU A 242 -19.89 -6.24 -3.45
C LEU A 242 -21.38 -5.93 -3.34
N LEU A 243 -21.88 -4.90 -4.04
CA LEU A 243 -23.31 -4.61 -4.14
C LEU A 243 -24.09 -5.76 -4.79
N ASP A 244 -23.57 -6.33 -5.90
CA ASP A 244 -24.14 -7.52 -6.55
C ASP A 244 -24.18 -8.74 -5.60
N ILE A 245 -23.09 -8.98 -4.86
CA ILE A 245 -23.01 -10.06 -3.87
C ILE A 245 -24.02 -9.84 -2.73
N ARG A 246 -24.16 -8.62 -2.22
CA ARG A 246 -25.12 -8.30 -1.14
C ARG A 246 -26.56 -8.56 -1.59
N ASN A 247 -26.92 -8.21 -2.82
CA ASN A 247 -28.24 -8.46 -3.38
C ASN A 247 -28.50 -9.96 -3.58
N LYS A 248 -27.57 -10.69 -4.20
CA LYS A 248 -27.66 -12.14 -4.37
C LYS A 248 -27.77 -12.89 -3.05
N LEU A 249 -27.03 -12.44 -2.03
CA LEU A 249 -27.11 -13.00 -0.69
C LEU A 249 -28.52 -12.81 -0.11
N ALA A 250 -29.13 -11.64 -0.28
CA ALA A 250 -30.50 -11.39 0.15
C ALA A 250 -31.51 -12.31 -0.56
N ASP A 251 -31.35 -12.52 -1.87
CA ASP A 251 -32.23 -13.38 -2.68
C ASP A 251 -32.11 -14.86 -2.28
N VAL A 252 -30.88 -15.37 -2.13
CA VAL A 252 -30.60 -16.75 -1.70
C VAL A 252 -31.10 -16.98 -0.27
N LEU A 253 -31.04 -15.96 0.58
CA LEU A 253 -31.59 -16.01 1.93
C LEU A 253 -33.13 -16.09 1.92
N ALA A 254 -33.79 -15.29 1.10
CA ALA A 254 -35.25 -15.28 1.00
C ALA A 254 -35.78 -16.62 0.47
N SER A 255 -35.20 -17.14 -0.62
CA SER A 255 -35.64 -18.40 -1.23
C SER A 255 -35.49 -19.62 -0.32
N ASN A 256 -34.45 -19.65 0.51
CA ASN A 256 -34.25 -20.74 1.48
C ASN A 256 -35.20 -20.67 2.69
N MET A 257 -35.73 -19.49 3.03
CA MET A 257 -36.75 -19.36 4.08
C MET A 257 -38.12 -19.83 3.59
N ASP A 258 -38.49 -19.51 2.35
CA ASP A 258 -39.79 -19.88 1.77
C ASP A 258 -39.89 -21.39 1.48
N GLY A 259 -38.79 -22.03 1.06
CA GLY A 259 -38.73 -23.47 0.80
C GLY A 259 -38.82 -24.38 2.04
N LYS A 260 -38.79 -23.81 3.26
CA LYS A 260 -39.00 -24.54 4.52
C LYS A 260 -40.45 -24.48 5.03
N ALA A 261 -41.29 -23.62 4.44
CA ALA A 261 -42.68 -23.42 4.84
C ALA A 261 -43.67 -24.32 4.06
N ALA A 262 -43.19 -25.12 3.12
CA ALA A 262 -43.93 -26.11 2.33
C ALA A 262 -43.50 -27.53 2.71
#